data_AF-A0A6L7WPJ4-F1
#
_entry.id   AF-A0A6L7WPJ4-F1
#
_cell.length_a   1.000
_cell.length_b   1.000
_cell.length_c   1.000
_cell.angle_alpha   90.00
_cell.angle_beta   90.00
_cell.angle_gamma   90.00
#
_symmetry.space_group_name_H-M   'P 1'
#
loop_
_entity.id
_entity.type
_entity.pdbx_description
1 polymer ?
#
loop_
_entity_poly.entity_id
_entity_poly.type
_entity_poly.pdbx_seq_one_letter_code
_entity_poly.pdbx_strand_id
1 'polypeptide(L)'
;MQKNLQWKLLAIVAVTALAAWGVYPPGDQIRLGLDLSGGAHLVLRVETSDALQVETETAAEQLGEQMSLQGMEAATVIPVDATTIRVEGVPGERDGAFRQLSDERLAASYDREPGAGGAYTFRMRGPVNASLREEAVRQALQT
;
A
#
# COMPACT_ATOMS: atom_id res chain seq x y z
N MET A 1 -58.71 -29.74 -43.67
CA MET A 1 -58.12 -28.67 -42.84
C MET A 1 -57.52 -27.62 -43.75
N GLN A 2 -57.71 -26.32 -43.49
CA GLN A 2 -57.18 -25.27 -44.37
C GLN A 2 -55.64 -25.36 -44.39
N LYS A 3 -55.03 -25.51 -45.57
CA LYS A 3 -53.57 -25.69 -45.74
C LYS A 3 -52.73 -24.62 -45.02
N ASN A 4 -53.26 -23.40 -44.94
CA ASN A 4 -52.61 -22.29 -44.24
C ASN A 4 -52.48 -22.53 -42.73
N LEU A 5 -53.42 -23.26 -42.12
CA LEU A 5 -53.38 -23.57 -40.69
C LEU A 5 -52.33 -24.65 -40.38
N GLN A 6 -52.20 -25.65 -41.26
CA GLN A 6 -51.19 -26.69 -41.12
C GLN A 6 -49.76 -26.13 -41.23
N TRP A 7 -49.56 -25.19 -42.16
CA TRP A 7 -48.25 -24.55 -42.34
C TRP A 7 -47.87 -23.67 -41.13
N LYS A 8 -48.83 -22.94 -40.56
CA LYS A 8 -48.64 -22.18 -39.32
C LYS A 8 -48.32 -23.09 -38.14
N LEU A 9 -49.03 -24.22 -38.01
CA LEU A 9 -48.80 -25.18 -36.92
C LEU A 9 -47.41 -25.80 -37.02
N LEU A 10 -46.97 -26.14 -38.23
CA LEU A 10 -45.61 -26.65 -38.47
C LEU A 10 -44.55 -25.60 -38.11
N ALA A 11 -44.76 -24.34 -38.50
CA ALA A 11 -43.85 -23.25 -38.13
C ALA A 11 -43.76 -23.04 -36.61
N ILE A 12 -44.89 -23.10 -35.89
CA ILE A 12 -44.91 -22.99 -34.42
C ILE A 12 -44.14 -24.14 -33.78
N VAL A 13 -44.40 -25.38 -34.19
CA VAL A 13 -43.68 -26.57 -33.67
C VAL A 13 -42.19 -26.46 -33.95
N ALA A 14 -41.79 -26.03 -35.14
CA ALA A 14 -40.39 -25.87 -35.51
C ALA A 14 -39.67 -24.82 -34.65
N VAL A 15 -40.28 -23.64 -34.43
CA VAL A 15 -39.71 -22.58 -33.58
C VAL A 15 -39.63 -23.04 -32.13
N THR A 16 -40.65 -23.75 -31.64
CA THR A 16 -40.69 -24.26 -30.25
C THR A 16 -39.62 -25.31 -30.02
N ALA A 17 -39.41 -26.21 -30.99
CA ALA A 17 -38.37 -27.24 -30.93
C ALA A 17 -36.97 -26.63 -31.00
N LEU A 18 -36.75 -25.62 -31.85
CA LEU A 18 -35.48 -24.88 -31.89
C LEU A 18 -35.19 -24.14 -30.58
N ALA A 19 -36.19 -23.52 -29.98
CA ALA A 19 -36.04 -22.84 -28.69
C ALA A 19 -35.70 -23.84 -27.57
N ALA A 20 -36.39 -24.99 -27.53
CA ALA A 20 -36.09 -26.05 -26.56
C ALA A 20 -34.67 -26.62 -26.74
N TRP A 21 -34.20 -26.76 -27.98
CA TRP A 21 -32.84 -27.22 -28.27
C TRP A 21 -31.77 -26.19 -27.90
N GLY A 22 -32.06 -24.89 -28.03
CA GLY A 22 -31.14 -23.83 -27.61
C GLY A 22 -30.99 -23.68 -26.09
N VAL A 23 -32.00 -24.09 -25.32
CA VAL A 23 -32.00 -23.98 -23.85
C VAL A 23 -31.46 -25.24 -23.16
N TYR A 24 -31.46 -26.40 -23.83
CA TYR A 24 -31.02 -27.68 -23.26
C TYR A 24 -29.76 -28.20 -23.97
N PRO A 25 -28.63 -28.43 -23.27
CA PRO A 25 -28.47 -28.52 -21.81
C PRO A 25 -28.22 -27.16 -21.12
N PRO A 26 -28.94 -26.84 -20.02
CA PRO A 26 -28.85 -25.54 -19.34
C PRO A 26 -27.56 -25.34 -18.51
N GLY A 27 -26.63 -26.29 -18.53
CA GLY A 27 -25.43 -26.31 -17.70
C GLY A 27 -24.23 -25.54 -18.25
N ASP A 28 -24.10 -25.38 -19.57
CA ASP A 28 -22.82 -24.99 -20.18
C ASP A 28 -22.81 -23.63 -20.90
N GLN A 29 -23.92 -22.88 -20.93
CA GLN A 29 -23.99 -21.64 -21.75
C GLN A 29 -24.56 -20.39 -21.06
N ILE A 30 -24.79 -20.43 -19.75
CA ILE A 30 -25.06 -19.19 -19.01
C ILE A 30 -23.78 -18.81 -18.28
N ARG A 31 -22.99 -17.92 -18.90
CA ARG A 31 -21.95 -17.17 -18.18
C ARG A 31 -22.67 -16.30 -17.16
N LEU A 32 -22.81 -16.79 -15.94
CA LEU A 32 -23.30 -16.03 -14.81
C LEU A 32 -22.44 -14.76 -14.73
N GLY A 33 -23.09 -13.60 -14.86
CA GLY A 33 -22.45 -12.32 -14.56
C GLY A 33 -21.95 -12.32 -13.12
N LEU A 34 -20.92 -11.52 -12.86
CA LEU A 34 -20.26 -11.38 -11.55
C LEU A 34 -21.22 -11.17 -10.36
N ASP A 35 -22.45 -10.69 -10.62
CA ASP A 35 -23.43 -10.30 -9.61
C ASP A 35 -24.06 -11.49 -8.85
N LEU A 36 -24.07 -12.70 -9.43
CA LEU A 36 -24.63 -13.90 -8.77
C LEU A 36 -23.56 -14.87 -8.22
N SER A 37 -22.28 -14.52 -8.36
CA SER A 37 -21.16 -15.25 -7.76
C SER A 37 -20.56 -14.43 -6.62
N GLY A 38 -21.20 -14.54 -5.45
CA GLY A 38 -20.74 -14.12 -4.12
C GLY A 38 -19.52 -13.20 -4.03
N GLY A 39 -19.78 -11.93 -3.69
CA GLY A 39 -18.95 -11.09 -2.83
C GLY A 39 -17.55 -10.76 -3.36
N ALA A 40 -17.36 -9.52 -3.80
CA ALA A 40 -16.03 -8.92 -3.76
C ALA A 40 -15.55 -8.90 -2.30
N HIS A 41 -14.75 -9.88 -1.91
CA HIS A 41 -13.99 -9.85 -0.65
C HIS A 41 -12.82 -8.89 -0.87
N LEU A 42 -13.09 -7.58 -0.82
CA LEU A 42 -12.06 -6.55 -0.82
C LEU A 42 -11.36 -6.57 0.53
N VAL A 43 -10.31 -7.38 0.65
CA VAL A 43 -9.33 -7.18 1.72
C VAL A 43 -8.54 -5.93 1.35
N LEU A 44 -8.93 -4.79 1.92
CA LEU A 44 -8.05 -3.63 2.02
C LEU A 44 -6.88 -4.04 2.91
N ARG A 45 -5.84 -4.59 2.30
CA ARG A 45 -4.53 -4.66 2.94
C ARG A 45 -3.98 -3.24 2.89
N VAL A 46 -4.05 -2.55 4.02
CA VAL A 46 -3.25 -1.33 4.21
C VAL A 46 -1.80 -1.75 3.98
N GLU A 47 -1.19 -1.20 2.95
CA GLU A 47 0.27 -1.22 2.79
C GLU A 47 0.84 -0.39 3.95
N THR A 48 0.92 -0.99 5.14
CA THR A 48 1.46 -0.32 6.34
C THR A 48 2.89 0.15 6.14
N SER A 49 3.59 -0.40 5.13
CA SER A 49 4.86 0.09 4.61
C SER A 49 4.78 1.51 4.07
N ASP A 50 3.70 1.90 3.39
CA ASP A 50 3.58 3.23 2.80
C ASP A 50 3.39 4.28 3.91
N ALA A 51 2.60 3.97 4.94
CA ALA A 51 2.44 4.83 6.10
C ALA A 51 3.77 5.02 6.85
N LEU A 52 4.54 3.94 7.05
CA LEU A 52 5.87 4.00 7.66
C LEU A 52 6.88 4.76 6.79
N GLN A 53 6.76 4.64 5.46
CA GLN A 53 7.62 5.35 4.51
C GLN A 53 7.37 6.86 4.54
N VAL A 54 6.11 7.31 4.53
CA VAL A 54 5.78 8.74 4.65
C VAL A 54 6.30 9.32 5.97
N GLU A 55 6.17 8.59 7.07
CA GLU A 55 6.71 9.01 8.37
C GLU A 55 8.24 9.13 8.34
N THR A 56 8.90 8.17 7.71
CA THR A 56 10.37 8.16 7.57
C THR A 56 10.87 9.28 6.67
N GLU A 57 10.19 9.56 5.57
CA GLU A 57 10.50 10.67 4.66
C GLU A 57 10.30 12.03 5.35
N THR A 58 9.20 12.18 6.09
CA THR A 58 8.91 13.39 6.88
C THR A 58 9.98 13.62 7.95
N ALA A 59 10.37 12.57 8.67
CA ALA A 59 11.43 12.65 9.67
C ALA A 59 12.80 13.00 9.05
N ALA A 60 13.10 12.45 7.87
CA ALA A 60 14.32 12.75 7.12
C ALA A 60 14.35 14.22 6.66
N GLU A 61 13.25 14.75 6.14
CA GLU A 61 13.12 16.14 5.68
C GLU A 61 13.29 17.12 6.85
N GLN A 62 12.59 16.90 7.96
CA GLN A 62 12.71 17.73 9.17
C GLN A 62 14.14 17.71 9.75
N LEU A 63 14.81 16.55 9.71
CA LEU A 63 16.20 16.46 10.16
C LEU A 63 17.12 17.26 9.23
N GLY A 64 16.94 17.14 7.91
CA GLY A 64 17.71 17.89 6.92
C GLY A 64 17.54 19.41 7.05
N GLU A 65 16.31 19.89 7.23
CA GLU A 65 16.02 21.32 7.46
C GLU A 65 16.73 21.83 8.72
N GLN A 66 16.64 21.07 9.82
CA GLN A 66 17.29 21.44 11.07
C GLN A 66 18.83 21.46 10.95
N MET A 67 19.40 20.51 10.20
CA MET A 67 20.82 20.48 9.91
C MET A 67 21.25 21.68 9.07
N SER A 68 20.45 22.07 8.07
CA SER A 68 20.69 23.29 7.29
C SER A 68 20.65 24.55 8.16
N LEU A 69 19.67 24.67 9.06
CA LEU A 69 19.57 25.80 10.01
C LEU A 69 20.77 25.87 10.96
N GLN A 70 21.34 24.72 11.31
CA GLN A 70 22.57 24.65 12.11
C GLN A 70 23.84 24.79 11.26
N GLY A 71 23.76 25.00 9.94
CA GLY A 71 24.92 25.18 9.07
C GLY A 71 25.69 23.88 8.78
N MET A 72 25.01 22.74 8.81
CA MET A 72 25.51 21.42 8.42
C MET A 72 25.08 21.05 6.99
N GLU A 73 25.24 21.97 6.04
CA GLU A 73 24.79 21.82 4.64
C GLU A 73 25.52 20.70 3.87
N ALA A 74 26.71 20.29 4.33
CA ALA A 74 27.46 19.20 3.73
C ALA A 74 26.87 17.80 4.02
N ALA A 75 25.97 17.71 5.00
CA ALA A 75 25.41 16.44 5.40
C ALA A 75 24.10 16.16 4.65
N THR A 76 24.02 14.97 4.06
CA THR A 76 22.87 14.51 3.27
C THR A 76 22.08 13.50 4.07
N VAL A 77 20.77 13.69 4.19
CA VAL A 77 19.84 12.74 4.81
C VAL A 77 19.14 11.96 3.70
N ILE A 78 19.20 10.64 3.76
CA ILE A 78 18.73 9.70 2.75
C ILE A 78 17.83 8.66 3.44
N PRO A 79 16.52 8.64 3.18
CA PRO A 79 15.67 7.52 3.58
C PRO A 79 16.05 6.28 2.74
N VAL A 80 16.47 5.20 3.39
CA VAL A 80 16.92 3.96 2.73
C VAL A 80 15.77 2.97 2.57
N ASP A 81 14.92 2.87 3.58
CA ASP A 81 13.72 2.05 3.59
C ASP A 81 12.64 2.68 4.49
N ALA A 82 11.45 2.08 4.58
CA ALA A 82 10.33 2.56 5.39
C ALA A 82 10.59 2.66 6.90
N THR A 83 11.77 2.25 7.38
CA THR A 83 12.17 2.22 8.78
C THR A 83 13.61 2.66 9.02
N THR A 84 14.36 3.01 7.98
CA THR A 84 15.79 3.25 8.04
C THR A 84 16.14 4.55 7.35
N ILE A 85 16.79 5.45 8.08
CA ILE A 85 17.31 6.72 7.58
C ILE A 85 18.84 6.65 7.65
N ARG A 86 19.52 7.05 6.59
CA ARG A 86 20.97 7.21 6.56
C ARG A 86 21.32 8.68 6.43
N VAL A 87 22.26 9.14 7.23
CA VAL A 87 22.86 10.46 7.14
C VAL A 87 24.32 10.28 6.76
N GLU A 88 24.80 11.00 5.76
CA GLU A 88 26.20 10.96 5.32
C GLU A 88 26.77 12.37 5.27
N GLY A 89 28.07 12.53 5.44
CA GLY A 89 28.72 13.83 5.30
C GLY A 89 28.57 14.77 6.51
N VAL A 90 28.29 14.24 7.70
CA VAL A 90 28.29 15.05 8.93
C VAL A 90 29.70 15.63 9.16
N PRO A 91 29.88 16.96 9.23
CA PRO A 91 31.18 17.56 9.46
C PRO A 91 31.75 17.12 10.81
N GLY A 92 33.00 16.64 10.83
CA GLY A 92 33.62 16.13 12.06
C GLY A 92 33.67 17.14 13.22
N GLU A 93 33.77 18.43 12.91
CA GLU A 93 33.71 19.52 13.90
C GLU A 93 32.32 19.71 14.53
N ARG A 94 31.26 19.25 13.85
CA ARG A 94 29.85 19.36 14.26
C ARG A 94 29.27 18.02 14.73
N ASP A 95 30.07 16.95 14.74
CA ASP A 95 29.65 15.59 15.07
C ASP A 95 28.92 15.51 16.42
N GLY A 96 29.47 16.17 17.45
CA GLY A 96 28.86 16.23 18.78
C GLY A 96 27.50 16.93 18.80
N ALA A 97 27.36 18.04 18.07
CA ALA A 97 26.11 18.78 17.96
C ALA A 97 25.05 17.97 17.20
N PHE A 98 25.45 17.27 16.13
CA PHE A 98 24.58 16.38 15.39
C PHE A 98 24.07 15.23 16.27
N ARG A 99 24.95 14.58 17.04
CA ARG A 99 24.54 13.52 17.97
C ARG A 99 23.51 14.01 18.96
N GLN A 100 23.74 15.15 19.59
CA GLN A 100 22.80 15.73 20.55
C GLN A 100 21.45 16.04 19.91
N LEU A 101 21.44 16.68 18.74
CA LEU A 101 20.22 16.97 17.99
C LEU A 101 19.46 15.70 17.60
N SER A 102 20.18 14.69 17.11
CA SER A 102 19.59 13.41 16.73
C SER A 102 19.04 12.64 17.93
N ASP A 103 19.69 12.75 19.10
CA ASP A 103 19.17 12.13 20.32
C ASP A 103 17.90 12.83 20.79
N GLU A 104 17.85 14.16 20.73
CA GLU A 104 16.67 14.93 21.15
C GLU A 104 15.44 14.65 20.27
N ARG A 105 15.63 14.57 18.95
CA ARG A 105 14.52 14.36 18.00
C ARG A 105 14.17 12.91 17.71
N LEU A 106 15.18 12.07 17.51
CA LEU A 106 15.00 10.74 16.94
C LEU A 106 15.17 9.63 17.98
N ALA A 107 15.79 9.85 19.14
CA ALA A 107 15.99 8.76 20.12
C ALA A 107 14.71 8.23 20.74
N ALA A 108 13.57 8.88 20.57
CA ALA A 108 12.27 8.32 20.95
C ALA A 108 11.86 7.17 20.02
N SER A 109 12.13 7.32 18.71
CA SER A 109 11.55 6.48 17.65
C SER A 109 12.56 5.60 16.92
N TYR A 110 13.84 6.02 16.90
CA TYR A 110 14.92 5.39 16.15
C TYR A 110 16.14 5.13 17.04
N ASP A 111 16.83 4.04 16.76
CA ASP A 111 18.16 3.74 17.29
C ASP A 111 19.22 4.22 16.32
N ARG A 112 20.20 4.98 16.83
CA ARG A 112 21.32 5.52 16.05
C ARG A 112 22.51 4.57 16.08
N GLU A 113 22.97 4.18 14.91
CA GLU A 113 24.19 3.42 14.67
C GLU A 113 25.21 4.30 13.94
N PRO A 114 26.35 4.63 14.58
CA PRO A 114 27.41 5.40 13.93
C PRO A 114 28.14 4.55 12.88
N GLY A 115 28.42 5.15 11.73
CA GLY A 115 29.18 4.57 10.62
C GLY A 115 30.53 5.24 10.40
N ALA A 116 31.28 4.77 9.41
CA ALA A 116 32.57 5.36 9.05
C ALA A 116 32.40 6.72 8.35
N GLY A 117 33.35 7.63 8.55
CA GLY A 117 33.44 8.87 7.76
C GLY A 117 32.32 9.90 7.99
N GLY A 118 31.74 9.97 9.19
CA GLY A 118 30.62 10.89 9.48
C GLY A 118 29.28 10.41 8.93
N ALA A 119 29.16 9.10 8.66
CA ALA A 119 27.90 8.45 8.34
C ALA A 119 27.16 8.02 9.62
N TYR A 120 25.84 8.09 9.61
CA TYR A 120 24.96 7.63 10.67
C TYR A 120 23.79 6.87 10.08
N THR A 121 23.44 5.74 10.65
CA THR A 121 22.23 4.99 10.29
C THR A 121 21.27 5.05 11.46
N PHE A 122 20.02 5.43 11.20
CA PHE A 122 18.94 5.45 12.16
C PHE A 122 17.96 4.36 11.80
N ARG A 123 17.68 3.45 12.73
CA ARG A 123 16.77 2.33 12.51
C ARG A 123 15.58 2.42 13.45
N MET A 124 14.37 2.37 12.92
CA MET A 124 13.16 2.50 13.72
C MET A 124 13.08 1.38 14.75
N ARG A 125 12.70 1.73 15.98
CA ARG A 125 12.56 0.78 17.08
C ARG A 125 11.40 -0.17 16.83
N GLY A 126 11.60 -1.44 17.22
CA GLY A 126 10.58 -2.49 17.08
C GLY A 126 9.21 -2.13 17.69
N PRO A 127 9.14 -1.61 18.93
CA PRO A 127 7.87 -1.20 19.55
C PRO A 127 7.16 -0.06 18.80
N VAL A 128 7.92 0.90 18.26
CA VAL A 128 7.38 2.06 17.54
C VAL A 128 6.86 1.67 16.16
N ASN A 129 7.58 0.77 15.48
CA ASN A 129 7.10 0.16 14.24
C ASN A 129 5.78 -0.59 14.47
N ALA A 130 5.68 -1.38 15.54
CA ALA A 130 4.44 -2.09 15.87
C ALA A 130 3.27 -1.14 16.15
N SER A 131 3.49 -0.05 16.91
CA SER A 131 2.44 0.92 17.23
C SER A 131 1.97 1.70 16.00
N LEU A 132 2.90 2.15 15.15
CA LEU A 132 2.57 2.90 13.92
C LEU A 132 1.77 2.03 12.94
N ARG A 133 2.09 0.74 12.82
CA ARG A 133 1.28 -0.20 12.02
C ARG A 133 -0.13 -0.36 12.58
N GLU A 134 -0.26 -0.46 13.89
CA GLU A 134 -1.55 -0.61 14.54
C GLU A 134 -2.42 0.65 14.40
N GLU A 135 -1.82 1.84 14.48
CA GLU A 135 -2.48 3.12 14.21
C GLU A 135 -2.92 3.25 12.75
N ALA A 136 -2.04 2.90 11.79
CA ALA A 136 -2.39 2.93 10.37
C ALA A 136 -3.59 2.01 10.05
N VAL A 137 -3.63 0.81 10.65
CA VAL A 137 -4.78 -0.10 10.52
C VAL A 137 -6.03 0.49 11.16
N ARG A 138 -5.93 1.06 12.36
CA ARG A 138 -7.06 1.73 13.04
C ARG A 138 -7.62 2.88 12.21
N GLN A 139 -6.76 3.70 11.62
CA GLN A 139 -7.16 4.85 10.79
C GLN A 139 -7.88 4.37 9.52
N ALA A 140 -7.37 3.34 8.86
CA ALA A 140 -8.00 2.76 7.67
C ALA A 140 -9.36 2.10 7.97
N LEU A 141 -9.58 1.61 9.20
CA LEU A 141 -10.88 1.09 9.63
C LEU A 141 -11.90 2.21 9.93
N GLN A 142 -11.44 3.45 10.16
CA GLN A 142 -12.29 4.60 10.46
C GLN A 142 -12.68 5.42 9.23
N THR A 143 -12.00 5.23 8.10
CA THR A 143 -12.28 5.86 6.79
C THR A 143 -13.17 4.98 5.93
#